data_AF-W9CHQ3-F1
#
_entry.id   AF-W9CHQ3-F1
#
_cell.length_a   1.000
_cell.length_b   1.000
_cell.length_c   1.000
_cell.angle_alpha   90.00
_cell.angle_beta   90.00
_cell.angle_gamma   90.00
#
_symmetry.space_group_name_H-M   'P 1'
#
loop_
_entity.id
_entity.type
_entity.pdbx_description
1 polymer ?
#
loop_
_entity_poly.entity_id
_entity_poly.type
_entity_poly.pdbx_seq_one_letter_code
_entity_poly.pdbx_strand_id
1 'polypeptide(L)'
;MATQPIHLYSHTRGPNPWKVSIILEELGLPYETEFVNPAELHFSSKSNLSLQELSREKVLDHLMTVALKDLMAELGLDPSKLANWADLAYSLQSSTINCEPLGMAKSIDVLCAIPLAAVAKNMEDWKTNHLGRWKDFTEDIKLDEVNGTHYITIGPTHVYSFQRG
;
A
#
# COMPACT_ATOMS: atom_id res chain seq x y z
N MET A 1 21.11 2.29 21.98
CA MET A 1 21.65 3.41 21.16
C MET A 1 20.51 3.91 20.30
N ALA A 2 20.27 5.22 20.23
CA ALA A 2 19.23 5.75 19.34
C ALA A 2 19.66 5.54 17.89
N THR A 3 18.91 4.75 17.14
CA THR A 3 19.13 4.51 15.71
C THR A 3 18.73 5.76 14.95
N GLN A 4 19.57 6.23 14.01
CA GLN A 4 19.17 7.34 13.16
C GLN A 4 17.93 6.94 12.34
N PRO A 5 16.97 7.87 12.14
CA PRO A 5 15.77 7.58 11.38
C PRO A 5 16.10 7.25 9.92
N ILE A 6 15.38 6.29 9.35
CA ILE A 6 15.47 5.93 7.94
C ILE A 6 14.95 7.10 7.11
N HIS A 7 15.71 7.55 6.11
CA HIS A 7 15.24 8.58 5.18
C HIS A 7 14.38 7.94 4.08
N LEU A 8 13.07 8.18 4.12
CA LEU A 8 12.10 7.69 3.15
C LEU A 8 11.84 8.74 2.07
N TYR A 9 12.42 8.56 0.90
CA TYR A 9 12.04 9.31 -0.29
C TYR A 9 10.68 8.80 -0.81
N SER A 10 9.70 9.68 -0.81
CA SER A 10 8.30 9.38 -1.07
C SER A 10 7.73 10.28 -2.15
N HIS A 11 6.56 9.96 -2.67
CA HIS A 11 5.79 10.83 -3.54
C HIS A 11 4.34 10.89 -3.06
N THR A 12 3.64 11.99 -3.32
CA THR A 12 2.30 12.25 -2.75
C THR A 12 1.16 11.43 -3.36
N ARG A 13 1.43 10.64 -4.41
CA ARG A 13 0.39 9.91 -5.17
C ARG A 13 0.69 8.43 -5.34
N GLY A 14 -0.29 7.57 -5.09
CA GLY A 14 -0.18 6.13 -5.41
C GLY A 14 0.35 5.29 -4.24
N PRO A 15 0.20 3.97 -4.30
CA PRO A 15 0.28 3.11 -3.12
C PRO A 15 1.72 2.75 -2.68
N ASN A 16 2.74 2.95 -3.54
CA ASN A 16 4.10 2.50 -3.26
C ASN A 16 4.71 3.12 -2.00
N PRO A 17 4.66 4.44 -1.80
CA PRO A 17 5.30 5.04 -0.64
C PRO A 17 4.56 4.71 0.65
N TRP A 18 3.23 4.50 0.57
CA TRP A 18 2.42 4.07 1.72
C TRP A 18 2.75 2.65 2.14
N LYS A 19 3.06 1.73 1.22
CA LYS A 19 3.48 0.37 1.59
C LYS A 19 4.76 0.37 2.41
N VAL A 20 5.73 1.18 2.01
CA VAL A 20 7.00 1.30 2.73
C VAL A 20 6.76 1.94 4.09
N SER A 21 6.00 3.04 4.17
CA SER A 21 5.70 3.67 5.46
C SER A 21 4.94 2.74 6.40
N ILE A 22 3.96 1.97 5.90
CA ILE A 22 3.22 0.97 6.70
C ILE A 22 4.18 -0.07 7.26
N ILE A 23 5.08 -0.65 6.45
CA ILE A 23 6.05 -1.63 6.95
C ILE A 23 6.96 -1.01 8.01
N LEU A 24 7.42 0.22 7.81
CA LEU A 24 8.26 0.91 8.81
C LEU A 24 7.50 1.17 10.11
N GLU A 25 6.25 1.63 10.03
CA GLU A 25 5.37 1.87 11.18
C GLU A 25 5.08 0.60 11.96
N GLU A 26 4.65 -0.45 11.25
CA GLU A 26 4.41 -1.76 11.83
C GLU A 26 5.68 -2.21 12.54
N LEU A 27 6.83 -2.23 11.87
CA LEU A 27 8.12 -2.66 12.46
C LEU A 27 8.69 -1.75 13.57
N GLY A 28 8.02 -0.65 13.90
CA GLY A 28 8.48 0.33 14.89
C GLY A 28 9.76 1.06 14.50
N LEU A 29 10.03 1.16 13.20
CA LEU A 29 11.25 1.76 12.65
C LEU A 29 11.09 3.27 12.54
N PRO A 30 11.95 4.08 13.18
CA PRO A 30 11.89 5.52 13.05
C PRO A 30 12.27 5.92 11.61
N TYR A 31 11.49 6.80 10.99
CA TYR A 31 11.75 7.29 9.64
C TYR A 31 11.36 8.76 9.47
N GLU A 32 12.04 9.45 8.56
CA GLU A 32 11.72 10.80 8.09
C GLU A 32 11.30 10.71 6.62
N THR A 33 10.24 11.42 6.23
CA THR A 33 9.74 11.40 4.85
C THR A 33 10.13 12.67 4.11
N GLU A 34 10.83 12.52 2.99
CA GLU A 34 11.07 13.59 2.01
C GLU A 34 10.22 13.33 0.77
N PHE A 35 9.29 14.24 0.47
CA PHE A 35 8.45 14.15 -0.72
C PHE A 35 9.20 14.69 -1.93
N VAL A 36 9.52 13.81 -2.86
CA VAL A 36 10.21 14.11 -4.12
C VAL A 36 9.22 14.07 -5.29
N ASN A 37 9.45 14.92 -6.28
CA ASN A 37 8.68 14.91 -7.51
C ASN A 37 9.02 13.64 -8.32
N PRO A 38 8.03 12.85 -8.80
CA PRO A 38 8.28 11.67 -9.64
C PRO A 38 9.11 11.95 -10.90
N ALA A 39 9.04 13.17 -11.45
CA ALA A 39 9.88 13.59 -12.58
C ALA A 39 11.33 13.89 -12.18
N GLU A 40 11.58 14.12 -10.89
CA GLU A 40 12.91 14.37 -10.29
C GLU A 40 13.50 13.10 -9.67
N LEU A 41 12.77 11.98 -9.69
CA LEU A 41 13.30 10.64 -9.41
C LEU A 41 14.21 10.15 -10.55
N HIS A 42 15.09 11.02 -11.04
CA HIS A 42 16.34 10.63 -11.67
C HIS A 42 17.35 10.49 -10.54
N PHE A 43 17.77 9.24 -10.28
CA PHE A 43 18.76 8.87 -9.27
C PHE A 43 19.92 9.87 -9.19
N SER A 44 19.79 10.83 -8.28
CA SER A 44 20.81 11.82 -7.97
C SER A 44 21.29 11.49 -6.56
N SER A 45 22.42 10.78 -6.48
CA SER A 45 23.13 10.51 -5.24
C SER A 45 23.40 11.82 -4.50
N LYS A 46 22.67 12.08 -3.42
CA LYS A 46 23.07 13.08 -2.44
C LYS A 46 23.41 12.38 -1.13
N SER A 47 24.72 12.25 -0.97
CA SER A 47 25.52 11.93 0.21
C SER A 47 24.79 11.97 1.57
N ASN A 48 24.20 10.85 1.93
CA ASN A 48 24.10 10.24 3.25
C ASN A 48 23.75 8.78 2.95
N LEU A 49 24.46 7.78 3.51
CA LEU A 49 24.30 6.36 3.15
C LEU A 49 22.82 5.99 2.96
N SER A 50 22.39 5.90 1.71
CA SER A 50 21.00 5.62 1.38
C SER A 50 20.84 4.12 1.39
N LEU A 51 19.76 3.58 1.99
CA LEU A 51 19.43 2.15 1.90
C LEU A 51 19.39 1.68 0.43
N GLN A 52 19.20 2.61 -0.52
CA GLN A 52 19.21 2.37 -1.97
C GLN A 52 20.60 2.02 -2.53
N GLU A 53 21.69 2.39 -1.83
CA GLU A 53 23.07 2.11 -2.25
C GLU A 53 23.60 0.78 -1.68
N LEU A 54 22.84 0.16 -0.78
CA LEU A 54 23.19 -1.10 -0.15
C LEU A 54 22.72 -2.30 -0.99
N SER A 55 23.44 -3.41 -0.89
CA SER A 55 22.93 -4.67 -1.42
C SER A 55 21.68 -5.10 -0.66
N ARG A 56 20.83 -5.91 -1.29
CA ARG A 56 19.60 -6.42 -0.68
C ARG A 56 19.86 -7.08 0.68
N GLU A 57 20.93 -7.87 0.79
CA GLU A 57 21.33 -8.53 2.03
C GLU A 57 21.67 -7.52 3.12
N LYS A 58 22.44 -6.47 2.77
CA LYS A 58 22.81 -5.41 3.72
C LYS A 58 21.60 -4.58 4.18
N VAL A 59 20.63 -4.35 3.29
CA VAL A 59 19.36 -3.70 3.67
C VAL A 59 18.59 -4.58 4.65
N LEU A 60 18.45 -5.87 4.35
CA LEU A 60 17.77 -6.82 5.23
C LEU A 60 18.47 -6.91 6.60
N ASP A 61 19.79 -7.07 6.63
CA ASP A 61 20.56 -7.12 7.88
C ASP A 61 20.38 -5.85 8.71
N HIS A 62 20.39 -4.68 8.04
CA HIS A 62 20.13 -3.42 8.71
C HIS A 62 18.72 -3.39 9.31
N LEU A 63 17.68 -3.69 8.53
CA LEU A 63 16.29 -3.75 8.99
C LEU A 63 16.11 -4.71 10.17
N MET A 64 16.71 -5.90 10.10
CA MET A 64 16.65 -6.90 11.17
C MET A 64 17.37 -6.45 12.46
N THR A 65 18.37 -5.56 12.33
CA THR A 65 19.08 -4.98 13.46
C THR A 65 18.27 -3.89 14.15
N VAL A 66 17.52 -3.10 13.37
CA VAL A 66 16.77 -1.94 13.90
C VAL A 66 15.31 -2.27 14.25
N ALA A 67 14.73 -3.34 13.71
CA ALA A 67 13.36 -3.75 13.97
C ALA A 67 13.13 -4.25 15.40
N LEU A 68 11.94 -4.02 15.93
CA LEU A 68 11.52 -4.53 17.23
C LEU A 68 11.39 -6.06 17.19
N LYS A 69 12.26 -6.74 17.95
CA LYS A 69 12.37 -8.21 17.92
C LYS A 69 11.08 -8.92 18.38
N ASP A 70 10.40 -8.38 19.37
CA ASP A 70 9.16 -8.97 19.89
C ASP A 70 8.05 -8.95 18.83
N LEU A 71 7.94 -7.85 18.09
CA LEU A 71 6.99 -7.73 17.00
C LEU A 71 7.37 -8.60 15.80
N MET A 72 8.66 -8.68 15.46
CA MET A 72 9.11 -9.60 14.41
C MET A 72 8.74 -11.05 14.76
N ALA A 73 8.84 -11.43 16.04
CA ALA A 73 8.38 -12.74 16.51
C ALA A 73 6.86 -12.89 16.43
N GLU A 74 6.08 -11.88 16.82
CA GLU A 74 4.62 -11.87 16.72
C GLU A 74 4.13 -12.02 15.27
N LEU A 75 4.75 -11.29 14.34
CA LEU A 75 4.48 -11.37 12.90
C LEU A 75 5.08 -12.63 12.25
N GLY A 76 5.84 -13.44 13.00
CA GLY A 76 6.50 -14.66 12.53
C GLY A 76 7.56 -14.41 11.46
N LEU A 77 8.13 -13.20 11.42
CA LEU A 77 9.08 -12.73 10.42
C LEU A 77 10.52 -13.09 10.80
N ASP A 78 11.26 -13.53 9.79
CA ASP A 78 12.71 -13.68 9.81
C ASP A 78 13.26 -13.03 8.52
N PRO A 79 14.59 -12.90 8.33
CA PRO A 79 15.13 -12.20 7.17
C PRO A 79 14.64 -12.78 5.84
N SER A 80 14.48 -14.10 5.75
CA SER A 80 14.02 -14.78 4.53
C SER A 80 12.54 -14.53 4.27
N LYS A 81 11.71 -14.57 5.32
CA LYS A 81 10.28 -14.29 5.19
C LYS A 81 10.00 -12.83 4.88
N LEU A 82 10.75 -11.90 5.49
CA LEU A 82 10.63 -10.48 5.18
C LEU A 82 10.98 -10.21 3.72
N ALA A 83 12.07 -10.81 3.22
CA ALA A 83 12.45 -10.74 1.81
C ALA A 83 11.35 -11.30 0.89
N ASN A 84 10.80 -12.48 1.23
CA ASN A 84 9.73 -13.10 0.46
C ASN A 84 8.45 -12.24 0.45
N TRP A 85 8.08 -11.65 1.59
CA TRP A 85 6.94 -10.73 1.68
C TRP A 85 7.15 -9.48 0.85
N ALA A 86 8.35 -8.91 0.85
CA ALA A 86 8.70 -7.77 0.02
C ALA A 86 8.56 -8.11 -1.48
N ASP A 87 9.08 -9.26 -1.90
CA ASP A 87 8.99 -9.71 -3.30
C ASP A 87 7.54 -10.02 -3.70
N LEU A 88 6.76 -10.65 -2.82
CA LEU A 88 5.35 -10.94 -3.07
C LEU A 88 4.53 -9.66 -3.21
N ALA A 89 4.71 -8.70 -2.29
CA ALA A 89 4.00 -7.43 -2.30
C ALA A 89 4.34 -6.58 -3.55
N TYR A 90 5.61 -6.62 -3.98
CA TYR A 90 6.08 -5.97 -5.20
C TYR A 90 5.53 -6.67 -6.46
N SER A 91 5.60 -8.00 -6.50
CA SER A 91 5.16 -8.80 -7.65
C SER A 91 3.66 -8.67 -7.85
N LEU A 92 2.86 -8.79 -6.78
CA LEU A 92 1.41 -8.64 -6.84
C LEU A 92 1.01 -7.31 -7.49
N GLN A 93 1.66 -6.23 -7.07
CA GLN A 93 1.39 -4.93 -7.67
C GLN A 93 1.88 -4.83 -9.11
N SER A 94 3.11 -5.26 -9.38
CA SER A 94 3.70 -5.19 -10.72
C SER A 94 2.85 -5.95 -11.74
N SER A 95 2.30 -7.09 -11.35
CA SER A 95 1.36 -7.88 -12.16
C SER A 95 0.05 -7.15 -12.45
N THR A 96 -0.37 -6.19 -11.63
CA THR A 96 -1.59 -5.40 -11.88
C THR A 96 -1.41 -4.22 -12.83
N ILE A 97 -0.18 -3.76 -13.07
CA ILE A 97 0.08 -2.54 -13.86
C ILE A 97 -0.44 -2.66 -15.29
N ASN A 98 -0.22 -3.82 -15.91
CA ASN A 98 -0.63 -4.10 -17.29
C ASN A 98 -1.83 -5.06 -17.35
N CYS A 99 -2.55 -5.23 -16.24
CA CYS A 99 -3.73 -6.09 -16.21
C CYS A 99 -4.89 -5.37 -16.88
N GLU A 100 -5.29 -5.84 -18.06
CA GLU A 100 -6.51 -5.41 -18.73
C GLU A 100 -7.62 -6.42 -18.43
N PRO A 101 -8.72 -6.03 -17.76
CA PRO A 101 -9.86 -6.91 -17.60
C PRO A 101 -10.47 -7.24 -18.97
N LEU A 102 -10.73 -8.53 -19.21
CA LEU A 102 -11.32 -9.03 -20.45
C LEU A 102 -12.67 -9.69 -20.17
N GLY A 103 -13.61 -9.50 -21.09
CA GLY A 103 -14.92 -10.12 -21.06
C GLY A 103 -16.00 -9.28 -20.36
N MET A 104 -17.17 -9.89 -20.21
CA MET A 104 -18.37 -9.27 -19.64
C MET A 104 -18.90 -10.19 -18.53
N ALA A 105 -19.02 -9.67 -17.32
CA ALA A 105 -19.71 -10.34 -16.23
C ALA A 105 -21.21 -10.12 -16.33
N LYS A 106 -22.01 -11.05 -15.81
CA LYS A 106 -23.46 -10.85 -15.71
C LYS A 106 -23.82 -9.75 -14.71
N SER A 107 -23.12 -9.71 -13.58
CA SER A 107 -23.36 -8.74 -12.51
C SER A 107 -22.09 -8.52 -11.69
N ILE A 108 -21.85 -7.28 -11.26
CA ILE A 108 -20.77 -6.91 -10.34
C ILE A 108 -21.33 -6.03 -9.21
N ASP A 109 -21.10 -6.46 -7.97
CA ASP A 109 -21.34 -5.65 -6.78
C ASP A 109 -20.02 -4.99 -6.35
N VAL A 110 -20.00 -3.66 -6.31
CA VAL A 110 -18.85 -2.87 -5.88
C VAL A 110 -19.16 -2.22 -4.54
N LEU A 111 -18.35 -2.56 -3.53
CA LEU A 111 -18.42 -2.00 -2.19
C LEU A 111 -17.59 -0.71 -2.16
N CYS A 112 -18.28 0.42 -2.15
CA CYS A 112 -17.69 1.76 -2.21
C CYS A 112 -17.29 2.22 -0.82
N ALA A 113 -16.06 1.88 -0.41
CA ALA A 113 -15.43 2.42 0.80
C ALA A 113 -15.19 3.93 0.69
N ILE A 114 -15.05 4.60 1.84
CA ILE A 114 -14.75 6.03 1.90
C ILE A 114 -13.42 6.29 1.16
N PRO A 115 -13.40 7.14 0.11
CA PRO A 115 -12.20 7.37 -0.67
C PRO A 115 -11.16 8.14 0.13
N LEU A 116 -9.89 7.94 -0.21
CA LEU A 116 -8.83 8.82 0.25
C LEU A 116 -8.93 10.16 -0.49
N ALA A 117 -8.74 11.26 0.22
CA ALA A 117 -8.81 12.61 -0.36
C ALA A 117 -7.82 12.84 -1.53
N ALA A 118 -6.73 12.06 -1.57
CA ALA A 118 -5.76 12.09 -2.66
C ALA A 118 -6.24 11.39 -3.95
N VAL A 119 -7.28 10.57 -3.86
CA VAL A 119 -7.77 9.71 -4.96
C VAL A 119 -9.08 10.22 -5.54
N ALA A 120 -10.01 10.68 -4.70
CA ALA A 120 -11.28 11.25 -5.15
C ALA A 120 -11.73 12.39 -4.23
N LYS A 121 -12.48 13.34 -4.80
CA LYS A 121 -12.94 14.54 -4.08
C LYS A 121 -13.99 14.22 -3.03
N ASN A 122 -14.88 13.29 -3.34
CA ASN A 122 -16.00 12.85 -2.51
C ASN A 122 -16.52 11.48 -3.01
N MET A 123 -17.53 10.94 -2.33
CA MET A 123 -18.13 9.64 -2.67
C MET A 123 -18.76 9.63 -4.08
N GLU A 124 -19.35 10.74 -4.53
CA GLU A 124 -19.97 10.83 -5.86
C GLU A 124 -18.92 10.75 -6.98
N ASP A 125 -17.81 11.48 -6.84
CA ASP A 125 -16.65 11.41 -7.73
C ASP A 125 -16.07 9.99 -7.76
N TRP A 126 -15.93 9.37 -6.58
CA TRP A 126 -15.44 8.01 -6.43
C TRP A 126 -16.31 6.97 -7.13
N LYS A 127 -17.65 7.07 -6.98
CA LYS A 127 -18.60 6.18 -7.65
C LYS A 127 -18.69 6.42 -9.15
N THR A 128 -18.65 7.66 -9.61
CA THR A 128 -18.92 7.98 -11.01
C THR A 128 -17.69 7.86 -11.89
N ASN A 129 -16.57 8.45 -11.46
CA ASN A 129 -15.38 8.60 -12.30
C ASN A 129 -14.33 7.50 -12.06
N HIS A 130 -14.44 6.76 -10.96
CA HIS A 130 -13.52 5.67 -10.63
C HIS A 130 -14.23 4.31 -10.63
N LEU A 131 -14.94 3.96 -9.55
CA LEU A 131 -15.51 2.63 -9.38
C LEU A 131 -16.61 2.30 -10.39
N GLY A 132 -17.36 3.29 -10.86
CA GLY A 132 -18.43 3.11 -11.85
C GLY A 132 -17.93 2.66 -13.23
N ARG A 133 -16.62 2.71 -13.48
CA ARG A 133 -16.01 2.18 -14.71
C ARG A 133 -16.16 0.66 -14.85
N TRP A 134 -16.46 -0.06 -13.76
CA TRP A 134 -16.81 -1.48 -13.83
C TRP A 134 -18.03 -1.76 -14.71
N LYS A 135 -18.88 -0.76 -15.00
CA LYS A 135 -20.00 -0.87 -15.95
C LYS A 135 -19.56 -1.28 -17.36
N ASP A 136 -18.30 -1.03 -17.72
CA ASP A 136 -17.76 -1.39 -19.04
C ASP A 136 -17.49 -2.91 -19.13
N PHE A 137 -17.56 -3.63 -18.01
CA PHE A 137 -17.24 -5.06 -17.87
C PHE A 137 -18.36 -5.87 -17.21
N THR A 138 -19.56 -5.30 -17.06
CA THR A 138 -20.73 -6.01 -16.53
C THR A 138 -22.03 -5.57 -17.17
N GLU A 139 -23.00 -6.48 -17.30
CA GLU A 139 -24.37 -6.16 -17.72
C GLU A 139 -25.15 -5.42 -16.62
N ASP A 140 -24.87 -5.75 -15.35
CA ASP A 140 -25.50 -5.15 -14.17
C ASP A 140 -24.44 -4.73 -13.14
N ILE A 141 -24.53 -3.51 -12.63
CA ILE A 141 -23.60 -2.96 -11.64
C ILE A 141 -24.35 -2.41 -10.44
N LYS A 142 -23.93 -2.84 -9.25
CA LYS A 142 -24.41 -2.29 -7.99
C LYS A 142 -23.28 -1.59 -7.26
N LEU A 143 -23.52 -0.36 -6.83
CA LEU A 143 -22.54 0.46 -6.10
C LEU A 143 -23.04 0.71 -4.67
N ASP A 144 -22.66 -0.16 -3.74
CA ASP A 144 -23.09 -0.12 -2.35
C ASP A 144 -22.06 0.62 -1.49
N GLU A 145 -22.48 1.71 -0.85
CA GLU A 145 -21.62 2.49 0.03
C GLU A 145 -21.43 1.77 1.37
N VAL A 146 -20.17 1.69 1.81
CA VAL A 146 -19.77 1.01 3.06
C VAL A 146 -18.96 1.93 3.94
N ASN A 147 -19.06 1.72 5.25
CA ASN A 147 -18.35 2.53 6.24
C ASN A 147 -16.86 2.18 6.28
N GLY A 148 -16.03 3.19 6.54
CA GLY A 148 -14.59 3.04 6.65
C GLY A 148 -13.84 3.22 5.33
N THR A 149 -12.59 3.66 5.41
CA THR A 149 -11.65 3.73 4.29
C THR A 149 -11.12 2.33 3.95
N HIS A 150 -10.52 2.16 2.76
CA HIS A 150 -10.08 0.87 2.21
C HIS A 150 -9.32 -0.06 3.20
N TYR A 151 -8.53 0.52 4.12
CA TYR A 151 -7.73 -0.24 5.09
C TYR A 151 -8.47 -0.56 6.41
N ILE A 152 -9.65 0.00 6.68
CA ILE A 152 -10.46 -0.30 7.88
C ILE A 152 -11.85 -0.86 7.58
N THR A 153 -12.25 -0.95 6.31
CA THR A 153 -13.62 -1.37 5.94
C THR A 153 -13.93 -2.79 6.42
N ILE A 154 -12.95 -3.70 6.39
CA ILE A 154 -13.08 -5.08 6.92
C ILE A 154 -12.64 -5.21 8.39
N GLY A 155 -12.34 -4.09 9.05
CA GLY A 155 -11.95 -4.07 10.46
C GLY A 155 -13.14 -4.36 11.39
N PRO A 156 -12.88 -4.72 12.66
CA PRO A 156 -13.91 -5.15 13.61
C PRO A 156 -15.04 -4.13 13.82
N THR A 157 -14.76 -2.84 13.64
CA THR A 157 -15.75 -1.75 13.74
C THR A 157 -16.77 -1.76 12.60
N HIS A 158 -16.38 -2.18 11.40
CA HIS A 158 -17.17 -2.02 10.17
C HIS A 158 -17.60 -3.35 9.56
N VAL A 159 -16.89 -4.45 9.83
CA VAL A 159 -17.14 -5.77 9.20
C VAL A 159 -18.58 -6.25 9.37
N TYR A 160 -19.25 -5.90 10.48
CA TYR A 160 -20.64 -6.26 10.71
C TYR A 160 -21.62 -5.62 9.71
N SER A 161 -21.29 -4.48 9.09
CA SER A 161 -22.16 -3.88 8.08
C SER A 161 -22.25 -4.70 6.78
N PHE A 162 -21.34 -5.65 6.58
CA PHE A 162 -21.31 -6.54 5.42
C PHE A 162 -22.24 -7.76 5.56
N GLN A 163 -22.78 -8.03 6.75
CA GLN A 163 -23.65 -9.18 7.01
C GLN A 163 -25.11 -8.96 6.57
N ARG A 164 -25.38 -7.95 5.73
CA ARG A 164 -26.73 -7.74 5.18
C ARG A 164 -26.96 -8.73 4.04
N GLY A 165 -27.70 -9.80 4.34
CA GLY A 165 -28.30 -10.72 3.37
C GLY A 165 -29.53 -10.15 2.69
#